data_AF-A0AAQ5X783-F1
#
_entry.id   AF-A0AAQ5X783-F1
#
_cell.length_a   1.000
_cell.length_b   1.000
_cell.length_c   1.000
_cell.angle_alpha   90.00
_cell.angle_beta   90.00
_cell.angle_gamma   90.00
#
_symmetry.space_group_name_H-M   'P 1'
#
loop_
_entity.id
_entity.type
_entity.pdbx_description
1 polymer ?
#
loop_
_entity_poly.entity_id
_entity_poly.type
_entity_poly.pdbx_seq_one_letter_code
_entity_poly.pdbx_strand_id
1 'polypeptide(L)'
;MAGDVSSIPELDQKKYDADEQVKIICLGDSAVGKSKLMERFLMDDRPQQLSTYALTLYKHTATVGNKTVAVDFWDTAGQERFQNMHPSYYHKAHACIMVRPGSL
;
A
#
# COMPACT_ATOMS: atom_id res chain seq x y z
N MET A 1 13.32 27.52 -23.25
CA MET A 1 14.03 26.45 -22.53
C MET A 1 13.00 25.68 -21.73
N ALA A 2 12.38 24.68 -22.37
CA ALA A 2 11.42 23.80 -21.71
C ALA A 2 12.24 22.66 -21.07
N GLY A 3 12.15 22.53 -19.75
CA GLY A 3 12.76 21.44 -19.02
C GLY A 3 12.15 20.11 -19.47
N ASP A 4 13.02 19.18 -19.82
CA ASP A 4 12.75 17.83 -20.27
C ASP A 4 11.88 17.07 -19.25
N VAL A 5 10.67 16.67 -19.68
CA VAL A 5 9.70 15.89 -18.87
C VAL A 5 9.93 14.37 -19.03
N SER A 6 10.97 13.96 -19.75
CA SER A 6 11.28 12.55 -20.03
C SER A 6 12.26 11.94 -19.02
N SER A 7 11.82 11.75 -17.77
CA SER A 7 12.44 10.78 -16.86
C SER A 7 11.48 10.42 -15.72
N ILE A 8 10.27 10.00 -16.07
CA ILE A 8 9.50 9.13 -15.18
C ILE A 8 10.05 7.73 -15.48
N PRO A 9 10.82 7.08 -14.58
CA PRO A 9 11.24 5.71 -14.81
C PRO A 9 9.97 4.86 -14.94
N GLU A 10 9.76 4.31 -16.14
CA GLU A 10 8.76 3.27 -16.36
C GLU A 10 9.05 2.17 -15.35
N LEU A 11 8.13 2.00 -14.40
CA LEU A 11 8.19 0.92 -13.43
C LEU A 11 8.20 -0.38 -14.25
N ASP A 12 9.35 -1.06 -14.24
CA ASP A 12 9.63 -2.22 -15.08
C ASP A 12 8.67 -3.36 -14.71
N GLN A 13 7.54 -3.40 -15.40
CA GLN A 13 6.37 -4.24 -15.09
C GLN A 13 6.72 -5.74 -15.08
N LYS A 14 7.79 -6.13 -15.79
CA LYS A 14 8.28 -7.51 -15.88
C LYS A 14 8.93 -8.04 -14.59
N LYS A 15 9.36 -7.17 -13.66
CA LYS A 15 9.95 -7.59 -12.38
C LYS A 15 8.91 -7.91 -11.31
N TYR A 16 7.64 -7.59 -11.57
CA TYR A 16 6.50 -7.86 -10.69
C TYR A 16 5.89 -9.26 -10.88
N ASP A 17 6.31 -9.99 -11.91
CA ASP A 17 5.89 -11.36 -12.12
C ASP A 17 6.78 -12.32 -11.32
N ALA A 18 6.25 -12.74 -10.16
CA ALA A 18 6.06 -14.16 -9.82
C ALA A 18 6.72 -14.77 -8.56
N ASP A 19 7.53 -14.10 -7.72
CA ASP A 19 7.96 -14.76 -6.46
C ASP A 19 8.24 -13.88 -5.22
N GLU A 20 8.30 -12.55 -5.31
CA GLU A 20 8.66 -11.69 -4.15
C GLU A 20 7.73 -10.47 -4.01
N GLN A 21 6.42 -10.63 -4.24
CA GLN A 21 5.43 -9.59 -3.95
C GLN A 21 4.80 -9.79 -2.57
N VAL A 22 5.15 -8.91 -1.63
CA VAL A 22 4.64 -8.93 -0.26
C VAL A 22 3.36 -8.10 -0.19
N LYS A 23 2.26 -8.76 0.13
CA LYS A 23 0.97 -8.13 0.39
C LYS A 23 0.82 -7.74 1.86
N ILE A 24 0.68 -6.44 2.15
CA ILE A 24 0.43 -5.88 3.48
C ILE A 24 -0.94 -5.21 3.48
N ILE A 25 -1.78 -5.53 4.47
CA ILE A 25 -3.09 -4.88 4.66
C ILE A 25 -3.05 -3.94 5.86
N CYS A 26 -3.72 -2.79 5.78
CA CYS A 26 -3.85 -1.84 6.87
C CYS A 26 -5.31 -1.83 7.38
N LEU A 27 -5.50 -2.23 8.63
CA LEU A 27 -6.80 -2.38 9.30
C LEU A 27 -6.91 -1.43 10.49
N GLY A 28 -8.13 -1.12 10.90
CA GLY A 28 -8.43 -0.23 12.02
C GLY A 28 -9.74 0.52 11.82
N ASP A 29 -10.24 1.15 12.87
CA ASP A 29 -11.51 1.88 12.84
C ASP A 29 -11.47 3.09 11.89
N SER A 30 -12.64 3.68 11.64
CA SER A 30 -12.72 4.94 10.89
C SER A 30 -11.87 6.02 11.55
N ALA A 31 -11.29 6.89 10.73
CA ALA A 31 -10.58 8.09 11.19
C ALA A 31 -9.40 7.89 12.16
N VAL A 32 -8.91 6.65 12.38
CA VAL A 32 -7.70 6.38 13.19
C VAL A 32 -6.38 6.77 12.51
N GLY A 33 -6.44 7.23 11.25
CA GLY A 33 -5.28 7.73 10.52
C GLY A 33 -4.57 6.73 9.61
N LYS A 34 -5.21 5.61 9.23
CA LYS A 34 -4.65 4.58 8.32
C LYS A 34 -4.07 5.16 7.03
N SER A 35 -4.87 5.91 6.27
CA SER A 35 -4.45 6.52 5.01
C SER A 35 -3.29 7.50 5.21
N LYS A 36 -3.35 8.34 6.26
CA LYS A 36 -2.25 9.27 6.59
C LYS A 36 -0.96 8.56 6.98
N LEU A 37 -1.05 7.40 7.65
CA LEU A 37 0.10 6.57 7.98
C LEU A 37 0.75 6.02 6.72
N MET A 38 -0.05 5.46 5.80
CA MET A 38 0.43 4.93 4.53
C MET A 38 1.05 6.03 3.67
N GLU A 39 0.35 7.16 3.50
CA GLU A 39 0.85 8.33 2.79
C GLU A 39 2.19 8.80 3.37
N ARG A 40 2.27 9.01 4.69
CA ARG A 40 3.50 9.46 5.33
C ARG A 40 4.65 8.46 5.17
N PHE A 41 4.38 7.16 5.26
CA PHE A 41 5.39 6.13 5.12
C PHE A 41 5.88 6.00 3.67
N LEU A 42 5.00 6.24 2.70
CA LEU A 42 5.27 5.92 1.30
C LEU A 42 5.63 7.13 0.43
N MET A 43 5.34 8.37 0.86
CA MET A 43 5.56 9.58 0.07
C MET A 43 7.02 9.90 -0.27
N ASP A 44 8.01 9.32 0.42
CA ASP A 44 9.43 9.51 0.10
C ASP A 44 9.88 8.68 -1.11
N ASP A 45 9.20 7.56 -1.40
CA ASP A 45 9.50 6.63 -2.51
C ASP A 45 8.30 6.51 -3.44
N ARG A 46 8.02 7.58 -4.20
CA ARG A 46 7.06 7.70 -5.33
C ARG A 46 6.01 6.59 -5.43
N PRO A 47 5.04 6.54 -4.51
CA PRO A 47 4.06 5.47 -4.47
C PRO A 47 3.09 5.63 -5.65
N GLN A 48 2.90 4.56 -6.42
CA GLN A 48 1.85 4.54 -7.43
C GLN A 48 0.51 4.28 -6.73
N GLN A 49 -0.27 5.34 -6.52
CA GLN A 49 -1.59 5.24 -5.90
C GLN A 49 -2.62 4.78 -6.94
N LEU A 50 -3.14 3.57 -6.79
CA LEU A 50 -4.26 3.09 -7.58
C LEU A 50 -5.54 3.22 -6.73
N SER A 51 -6.46 4.08 -7.18
CA SER A 51 -7.78 4.26 -6.59
C SER A 51 -8.80 3.42 -7.34
N THR A 52 -9.46 2.49 -6.65
CA THR A 52 -10.74 1.95 -7.15
C THR A 52 -11.69 1.72 -5.98
N TYR A 53 -12.41 2.79 -5.64
CA TYR A 53 -13.72 2.82 -4.98
C TYR A 53 -13.91 2.27 -3.55
N ALA A 54 -13.02 1.42 -3.01
CA ALA A 54 -13.17 0.89 -1.64
C ALA A 54 -11.84 0.59 -0.92
N LEU A 55 -10.75 0.63 -1.65
CA LEU A 55 -9.46 0.13 -1.22
C LEU A 55 -8.39 0.85 -2.02
N THR A 56 -7.44 1.48 -1.34
CA THR A 56 -6.32 2.15 -2.00
C THR A 56 -5.14 1.21 -1.98
N LEU A 57 -4.58 0.92 -3.16
CA LEU A 57 -3.33 0.17 -3.28
C LEU A 57 -2.19 1.15 -3.47
N TYR A 58 -1.18 1.05 -2.61
CA TYR A 58 0.09 1.71 -2.78
C TYR A 58 1.16 0.66 -3.06
N LYS A 59 1.86 0.82 -4.18
CA LYS A 59 3.00 -0.01 -4.53
C LYS A 59 4.29 0.65 -4.07
N HIS A 60 5.14 -0.11 -3.43
CA HIS A 60 6.43 0.33 -2.93
C HIS A 60 7.47 -0.76 -3.14
N THR A 61 8.70 -0.35 -3.43
CA THR A 61 9.82 -1.28 -3.62
C THR A 61 10.80 -1.07 -2.49
N ALA A 62 10.91 -2.06 -1.60
CA ALA A 62 11.80 -2.00 -0.45
C ALA A 62 13.08 -2.80 -0.72
N THR A 63 14.23 -2.29 -0.24
CA THR A 63 15.48 -3.06 -0.24
C THR A 63 15.73 -3.58 1.17
N VAL A 64 15.73 -4.91 1.33
CA VAL A 64 15.96 -5.58 2.62
C VAL A 64 17.21 -6.46 2.49
N GLY A 65 18.30 -6.03 3.13
CA GLY A 65 19.62 -6.62 2.90
C GLY A 65 20.08 -6.40 1.45
N ASN A 66 20.35 -7.49 0.72
CA ASN A 66 20.76 -7.43 -0.69
C ASN A 66 19.61 -7.80 -1.66
N LYS A 67 18.36 -7.80 -1.18
CA LYS A 67 17.18 -8.15 -1.97
C LYS A 67 16.27 -6.95 -2.16
N THR A 68 15.72 -6.83 -3.37
CA THR A 68 14.70 -5.84 -3.71
C THR A 68 13.35 -6.55 -3.75
N VAL A 69 12.43 -6.12 -2.89
CA VAL A 69 11.12 -6.76 -2.70
C VAL A 69 10.04 -5.77 -3.10
N ALA A 70 9.06 -6.23 -3.89
CA ALA A 70 7.87 -5.45 -4.20
C ALA A 70 6.87 -5.60 -3.06
N VAL A 71 6.35 -4.49 -2.55
CA VAL A 71 5.40 -4.45 -1.44
C VAL A 71 4.14 -3.73 -1.89
N ASP A 72 3.02 -4.45 -1.76
CA ASP A 72 1.69 -3.94 -2.03
C ASP A 72 1.01 -3.62 -0.70
N PHE A 73 0.85 -2.33 -0.42
CA PHE A 73 0.10 -1.84 0.74
C PHE A 73 -1.35 -1.59 0.36
N TRP A 74 -2.25 -2.31 1.02
CA TRP A 74 -3.68 -2.21 0.83
C TRP A 74 -4.30 -1.41 1.99
N ASP A 75 -4.57 -0.13 1.74
CA ASP A 75 -5.27 0.75 2.67
C ASP A 75 -6.79 0.58 2.53
N THR A 76 -7.39 -0.12 3.49
CA THR A 76 -8.83 -0.33 3.51
C THR A 76 -9.50 0.96 3.99
N ALA A 77 -10.06 1.72 3.04
CA ALA A 77 -10.76 2.95 3.35
C ALA A 77 -12.07 2.64 4.06
N GLY A 78 -12.16 2.93 5.36
CA GLY A 78 -13.42 3.13 6.09
C GLY A 78 -14.50 2.05 5.90
N GLN A 79 -14.13 0.84 5.48
CA GLN A 79 -15.08 -0.21 5.12
C GLN A 79 -15.58 -0.96 6.35
N GLU A 80 -15.35 -0.42 7.56
CA GLU A 80 -16.15 -0.79 8.74
C GLU A 80 -17.65 -0.50 8.54
N ARG A 81 -18.05 0.29 7.52
CA ARG A 81 -19.45 0.43 7.12
C ARG A 81 -20.08 -0.86 6.60
N PHE A 82 -19.27 -1.84 6.19
CA PHE A 82 -19.72 -3.22 6.04
C PHE A 82 -19.25 -3.97 7.28
N GLN A 83 -20.19 -4.45 8.09
CA GLN A 83 -19.94 -5.14 9.36
C GLN A 83 -18.91 -6.29 9.25
N ASN A 84 -18.64 -6.77 8.02
CA ASN A 84 -17.60 -7.73 7.70
C ASN A 84 -16.77 -7.27 6.49
N MET A 85 -15.46 -7.36 6.62
CA MET A 85 -14.54 -7.22 5.50
C MET A 85 -14.72 -8.39 4.52
N HIS A 86 -14.80 -8.12 3.22
CA HIS A 86 -14.88 -9.19 2.23
C HIS A 86 -13.61 -10.07 2.29
N PRO A 87 -13.73 -11.42 2.33
CA PRO A 87 -12.59 -12.33 2.46
C PRO A 87 -11.46 -12.13 1.45
N SER A 88 -11.78 -11.63 0.26
CA SER A 88 -10.77 -11.32 -0.76
C SER A 88 -9.76 -10.24 -0.33
N TYR A 89 -10.10 -9.37 0.61
CA TYR A 89 -9.24 -8.27 1.04
C TYR A 89 -8.04 -8.78 1.84
N TYR A 90 -8.25 -9.70 2.79
CA TYR A 90 -7.17 -10.31 3.59
C TYR A 90 -6.63 -11.63 3.02
N HIS A 91 -7.29 -12.22 2.02
CA HIS A 91 -6.79 -13.43 1.37
C HIS A 91 -5.36 -13.21 0.83
N LYS A 92 -4.44 -14.13 1.17
CA LYS A 92 -3.01 -14.08 0.84
C LYS A 92 -2.28 -12.82 1.36
N ALA A 93 -2.81 -12.15 2.37
CA ALA A 93 -2.04 -11.13 3.09
C ALA A 93 -0.87 -11.81 3.81
N HIS A 94 0.33 -11.26 3.64
CA HIS A 94 1.53 -11.73 4.33
C HIS A 94 1.66 -11.08 5.71
N ALA A 95 1.17 -9.84 5.84
CA ALA A 95 1.16 -9.10 7.09
C ALA A 95 -0.06 -8.18 7.19
N CYS A 96 -0.41 -7.82 8.43
CA CYS A 96 -1.47 -6.90 8.77
C CYS A 96 -0.95 -5.81 9.73
N ILE A 97 -1.21 -4.55 9.40
CA ILE A 97 -0.97 -3.39 10.29
C ILE A 97 -2.31 -3.03 10.92
N MET A 98 -2.41 -3.14 12.24
CA MET A 98 -3.62 -2.74 12.98
C MET A 98 -3.42 -1.37 13.61
N VAL A 99 -4.21 -0.39 13.18
CA VAL A 99 -4.18 0.99 13.68
C VAL A 99 -5.36 1.19 14.62
N ARG A 100 -5.09 1.62 15.86
CA ARG A 100 -6.11 1.95 16.86
C ARG A 100 -5.75 3.26 17.56
N PRO A 101 -6.74 4.00 18.09
CA PRO A 101 -6.47 5.14 18.96
C PRO A 101 -5.63 4.71 20.17
N GLY A 102 -4.71 5.56 20.60
CA GLY A 102 -3.98 5.35 21.84
C GLY A 102 -4.95 5.31 23.02
N SER A 103 -4.85 4.26 23.84
CA SER A 103 -5.51 4.21 25.14
C SER A 103 -4.67 5.05 26.09
N LEU A 104 -5.19 6.18 26.57
CA LEU A 104 -4.63 6.88 27.73
C LEU A 104 -4.91 6.07 29.00
#